data_AF-A0A0M3J5R6-F1
#
_entry.id   AF-A0A0M3J5R6-F1
#
_cell.length_a   1.000
_cell.length_b   1.000
_cell.length_c   1.000
_cell.angle_alpha   90.00
_cell.angle_beta   90.00
_cell.angle_gamma   90.00
#
_symmetry.space_group_name_H-M   'P 1'
#
loop_
_entity.id
_entity.type
_entity.pdbx_description
1 polymer ?
#
loop_
_entity_poly.entity_id
_entity_poly.type
_entity_poly.pdbx_seq_one_letter_code
_entity_poly.pdbx_strand_id
1 'polypeptide(L)'
;MTEFVQKFTWLYFPDPAVPFYRVTIFSRYGEVTPDSSKYWSVMCECARNIDDKITKEEMSELAINGLIKKGIMCREKIVDVYSVVLDYGYPIPSVERDSELARAHKTLEEHQIFSRGRFGGWKYEASNQDHCFIQGKEVVDRVLLNEPERLYKTGVALKQG
;
A
#
# COMPACT_ATOMS: atom_id res chain seq x y z
N MET A 1 -14.53 17.22 -13.05
CA MET A 1 -13.96 15.94 -13.50
C MET A 1 -13.97 15.89 -15.03
N THR A 2 -12.88 15.47 -15.68
CA THR A 2 -12.87 15.32 -17.15
C THR A 2 -13.76 14.16 -17.59
N GLU A 3 -14.35 14.23 -18.78
CA GLU A 3 -15.19 13.15 -19.32
C GLU A 3 -14.44 11.81 -19.36
N PHE A 4 -13.15 11.85 -19.68
CA PHE A 4 -12.27 10.69 -19.69
C PHE A 4 -12.27 9.91 -18.37
N VAL A 5 -12.17 10.59 -17.22
CA VAL A 5 -11.97 9.92 -15.92
C VAL A 5 -13.25 9.55 -15.17
N GLN A 6 -14.43 9.98 -15.65
CA GLN A 6 -15.72 9.71 -14.99
C GLN A 6 -16.06 8.23 -14.85
N LYS A 7 -15.59 7.39 -15.78
CA LYS A 7 -15.87 5.96 -15.83
C LYS A 7 -14.91 5.09 -15.01
N PHE A 8 -13.90 5.68 -14.37
CA PHE A 8 -12.85 4.94 -13.69
C PHE A 8 -12.85 5.17 -12.19
N THR A 9 -12.56 4.12 -11.44
CA THR A 9 -12.24 4.19 -10.01
C THR A 9 -10.73 4.36 -9.81
N TRP A 10 -9.93 3.54 -10.52
CA TRP A 10 -8.48 3.67 -10.60
C TRP A 10 -7.98 3.33 -12.01
N LEU A 11 -6.76 3.77 -12.30
CA LEU A 11 -6.07 3.64 -13.57
C LEU A 11 -4.61 3.22 -13.31
N TYR A 12 -4.07 2.35 -14.16
CA TYR A 12 -2.67 1.96 -14.15
C TYR A 12 -1.89 2.65 -15.26
N PHE A 13 -0.65 3.05 -14.97
CA PHE A 13 0.22 3.74 -15.89
C PHE A 13 1.57 3.02 -15.98
N PRO A 14 1.81 2.23 -17.04
CA PRO A 14 3.11 1.64 -17.31
C PRO A 14 4.09 2.63 -17.99
N ASP A 15 3.65 3.85 -18.29
CA ASP A 15 4.44 4.85 -19.02
C ASP A 15 5.54 5.41 -18.10
N PRO A 16 6.84 5.23 -18.45
CA PRO A 16 7.94 5.76 -17.65
C PRO A 16 8.02 7.30 -17.64
N ALA A 17 7.24 7.99 -18.49
CA ALA A 17 7.21 9.44 -18.53
C ALA A 17 6.31 10.07 -17.45
N VAL A 18 5.69 9.27 -16.57
CA VAL A 18 4.96 9.76 -15.39
C VAL A 18 5.47 9.04 -14.14
N PRO A 19 5.48 9.68 -12.95
CA PRO A 19 6.06 9.06 -11.75
C PRO A 19 5.11 8.07 -11.05
N PHE A 20 3.81 8.15 -11.35
CA PHE A 20 2.80 7.31 -10.71
C PHE A 20 2.58 6.02 -11.48
N TYR A 21 2.51 4.90 -10.76
CA TYR A 21 2.07 3.63 -11.33
C TYR A 21 0.55 3.47 -11.26
N ARG A 22 -0.11 4.18 -10.33
CA ARG A 22 -1.56 4.17 -10.13
C ARG A 22 -2.11 5.56 -9.85
N VAL A 23 -3.25 5.87 -10.47
CA VAL A 23 -4.08 7.04 -10.13
C VAL A 23 -5.46 6.55 -9.72
N THR A 24 -5.94 7.00 -8.57
CA THR A 24 -7.29 6.72 -8.08
C THR A 24 -8.13 7.99 -8.19
N ILE A 25 -9.33 7.88 -8.77
CA ILE A 25 -10.31 8.97 -8.79
C ILE A 25 -11.08 8.91 -7.47
N PHE A 26 -10.48 9.46 -6.42
CA PHE A 26 -10.91 9.22 -5.03
C PHE A 26 -12.34 9.71 -4.77
N SER A 27 -12.80 10.77 -5.44
CA SER A 27 -14.20 11.23 -5.40
C SER A 27 -15.23 10.28 -6.01
N ARG A 28 -14.81 9.16 -6.60
CA ARG A 28 -15.74 8.09 -7.02
C ARG A 28 -16.09 7.16 -5.86
N TYR A 29 -15.41 7.25 -4.72
CA TYR A 29 -15.67 6.40 -3.55
C TYR A 29 -16.65 7.04 -2.55
N GLY A 30 -17.05 8.29 -2.78
CA GLY A 30 -18.04 8.99 -1.96
C GLY A 30 -17.74 10.48 -1.81
N GLU A 31 -18.34 11.08 -0.80
CA GLU A 31 -18.14 12.49 -0.44
C GLU A 31 -16.82 12.68 0.32
N VAL A 32 -15.72 12.71 -0.44
CA VAL A 32 -14.34 12.79 0.09
C VAL A 32 -13.73 14.18 -0.07
N THR A 33 -14.52 15.18 -0.46
CA THR A 33 -14.10 16.57 -0.60
C THR A 33 -15.02 17.48 0.22
N PRO A 34 -14.57 18.68 0.62
CA PRO A 34 -15.41 19.59 1.42
C PRO A 34 -16.74 19.99 0.76
N ASP A 35 -16.80 20.01 -0.57
CA ASP A 35 -18.02 20.27 -1.35
C ASP A 35 -17.95 19.48 -2.68
N SER A 36 -18.56 18.30 -2.69
CA SER A 36 -18.54 17.38 -3.84
C SER A 36 -19.32 17.89 -5.06
N SER A 37 -20.07 18.98 -4.93
CA SER A 37 -20.70 19.66 -6.08
C SER A 37 -19.72 20.56 -6.85
N LYS A 38 -18.63 20.98 -6.19
CA LYS A 38 -17.62 21.89 -6.76
C LYS A 38 -16.28 21.21 -7.00
N TYR A 39 -15.91 20.28 -6.14
CA TYR A 39 -14.57 19.69 -6.11
C TYR A 39 -14.61 18.19 -6.38
N TRP A 40 -13.47 17.70 -6.86
CA TRP A 40 -13.18 16.28 -6.99
C TRP A 40 -11.67 16.09 -6.78
N SER A 41 -11.26 14.89 -6.39
CA SER A 41 -9.88 14.57 -6.04
C SER A 41 -9.37 13.36 -6.81
N VAL A 42 -8.06 13.40 -7.08
CA VAL A 42 -7.27 12.28 -7.58
C VAL A 42 -6.15 11.99 -6.60
N MET A 43 -5.82 10.73 -6.41
CA MET A 43 -4.70 10.28 -5.59
C MET A 43 -3.71 9.56 -6.49
N CYS A 44 -2.47 10.03 -6.50
CA CYS A 44 -1.38 9.40 -7.25
C CYS A 44 -0.50 8.60 -6.31
N GLU A 45 -0.15 7.38 -6.72
CA GLU A 45 0.84 6.57 -6.01
C GLU A 45 2.09 6.43 -6.86
N CYS A 46 3.21 6.92 -6.33
CA CYS A 46 4.50 6.95 -7.00
C CYS A 46 5.47 6.06 -6.23
N ALA A 47 6.03 5.06 -6.91
CA ALA A 47 7.07 4.22 -6.32
C ALA A 47 8.41 4.96 -6.38
N ARG A 48 9.23 4.80 -5.35
CA ARG A 48 10.54 5.44 -5.24
C ARG A 48 11.59 4.42 -4.82
N ASN A 49 12.83 4.64 -5.26
CA ASN A 49 13.97 3.92 -4.70
C ASN A 49 14.27 4.46 -3.30
N ILE A 50 14.83 3.61 -2.44
CA ILE A 50 15.16 3.98 -1.05
C ILE A 50 16.18 5.14 -0.96
N ASP A 51 17.10 5.20 -1.92
CA ASP A 51 18.16 6.23 -1.99
C ASP A 51 17.76 7.43 -2.88
N ASP A 52 16.50 7.50 -3.31
CA ASP A 52 16.02 8.59 -4.14
C ASP A 52 16.01 9.91 -3.37
N LYS A 53 16.71 10.91 -3.89
CA LYS A 53 16.87 12.23 -3.25
C LYS A 53 15.76 13.21 -3.61
N ILE A 54 14.81 12.84 -4.47
CA ILE A 54 13.73 13.75 -4.86
C ILE A 54 12.90 14.18 -3.65
N THR A 55 12.65 15.47 -3.53
CA THR A 55 11.83 16.01 -2.45
C THR A 55 10.35 15.66 -2.67
N LYS A 56 9.55 15.80 -1.61
CA LYS A 56 8.09 15.62 -1.69
C LYS A 56 7.47 16.61 -2.68
N GLU A 57 7.97 17.83 -2.71
CA GLU A 57 7.52 18.94 -3.53
C GLU A 57 7.84 18.68 -5.01
N GLU A 58 9.08 18.27 -5.33
CA GLU A 58 9.48 17.88 -6.68
C GLU A 58 8.66 16.68 -7.19
N MET A 59 8.45 15.65 -6.36
CA MET A 59 7.62 14.51 -6.74
C MET A 59 6.16 14.91 -7.01
N SER A 60 5.62 15.83 -6.20
CA SER A 60 4.26 16.35 -6.39
C SER A 60 4.15 17.10 -7.73
N GLU A 61 5.14 17.93 -8.05
CA GLU A 61 5.19 18.67 -9.31
C GLU A 61 5.33 17.73 -10.52
N LEU A 62 6.14 16.67 -10.44
CA LEU A 62 6.21 15.62 -11.47
C LEU A 62 4.86 14.90 -11.65
N ALA A 63 4.17 14.58 -10.55
CA ALA A 63 2.87 13.92 -10.60
C ALA A 63 1.80 14.83 -11.24
N ILE A 64 1.76 16.11 -10.88
CA ILE A 64 0.83 17.08 -11.48
C ILE A 64 1.11 17.21 -12.98
N ASN A 65 2.36 17.36 -13.37
CA ASN A 65 2.73 17.46 -14.80
C ASN A 65 2.38 16.18 -15.56
N GLY A 66 2.54 15.01 -14.94
CA GLY A 66 2.07 13.74 -15.46
C GLY A 66 0.55 13.70 -15.65
N LEU A 67 -0.23 14.14 -14.66
CA LEU A 67 -1.69 14.19 -14.72
C LEU A 67 -2.19 15.13 -15.83
N ILE A 68 -1.53 16.29 -16.01
CA ILE A 68 -1.82 17.23 -17.10
C ILE A 68 -1.49 16.60 -18.45
N LYS A 69 -0.29 16.01 -18.60
CA LYS A 69 0.13 15.32 -19.83
C LYS A 69 -0.82 14.18 -20.22
N LYS A 70 -1.44 13.52 -19.23
CA LYS A 70 -2.42 12.45 -19.43
C LYS A 70 -3.86 12.93 -19.61
N GLY A 71 -4.10 14.25 -19.64
CA GLY A 71 -5.44 14.81 -19.81
C GLY A 71 -6.39 14.54 -18.64
N ILE A 72 -5.84 14.25 -17.46
CA ILE A 72 -6.63 13.95 -16.25
C ILE A 72 -7.04 15.25 -15.56
N MET A 73 -6.18 16.27 -15.55
CA MET A 73 -6.46 17.55 -14.90
C MET A 73 -5.85 18.74 -15.64
N CYS A 74 -6.30 19.95 -15.28
CA CYS A 74 -5.76 21.23 -15.74
C CYS A 74 -5.12 21.96 -14.56
N ARG A 75 -3.94 22.58 -14.75
CA ARG A 75 -3.17 23.20 -13.66
C ARG A 75 -3.95 24.30 -12.94
N GLU A 76 -4.69 25.10 -13.69
CA GLU A 76 -5.46 26.25 -13.21
C GLU A 76 -6.70 25.82 -12.39
N LYS A 77 -7.02 24.52 -12.38
CA LYS A 77 -8.15 23.95 -11.63
C LYS A 77 -7.71 23.24 -10.35
N ILE A 78 -6.40 23.20 -10.08
CA ILE A 78 -5.85 22.63 -8.85
C ILE A 78 -6.04 23.66 -7.74
N VAL A 79 -6.77 23.27 -6.69
CA VAL A 79 -7.05 24.14 -5.54
C VAL A 79 -6.28 23.76 -4.28
N ASP A 80 -5.82 22.51 -4.22
CA ASP A 80 -5.04 21.99 -3.10
C ASP A 80 -4.18 20.80 -3.56
N VAL A 81 -3.05 20.59 -2.88
CA VAL A 81 -2.12 19.47 -3.11
C VAL A 81 -1.66 18.92 -1.77
N TYR A 82 -2.02 17.67 -1.51
CA TYR A 82 -1.48 16.88 -0.40
C TYR A 82 -0.47 15.86 -0.92
N SER A 83 0.61 15.66 -0.17
CA SER A 83 1.61 14.63 -0.47
C SER A 83 2.25 14.12 0.82
N VAL A 84 2.64 12.85 0.83
CA VAL A 84 3.26 12.16 1.97
C VAL A 84 4.21 11.10 1.45
N VAL A 85 5.32 10.90 2.14
CA VAL A 85 6.28 9.82 1.88
C VAL A 85 6.02 8.71 2.88
N LEU A 86 5.95 7.48 2.39
CA LEU A 86 5.85 6.28 3.22
C LEU A 86 7.18 5.52 3.09
N ASP A 87 7.99 5.52 4.15
CA ASP A 87 9.29 4.83 4.16
C ASP A 87 9.13 3.33 3.90
N TYR A 88 8.03 2.77 4.40
CA TYR A 88 7.60 1.40 4.13
C TYR A 88 6.29 1.40 3.35
N GLY A 89 6.39 1.32 2.02
CA GLY A 89 5.24 1.25 1.11
C GLY A 89 4.76 -0.18 0.85
N TYR A 90 5.64 -1.03 0.32
CA TYR A 90 5.33 -2.40 -0.10
C TYR A 90 6.32 -3.42 0.47
N PRO A 91 5.85 -4.52 1.06
CA PRO A 91 6.73 -5.66 1.37
C PRO A 91 7.06 -6.40 0.07
N ILE A 92 8.23 -6.13 -0.51
CA ILE A 92 8.63 -6.66 -1.82
C ILE A 92 8.83 -8.19 -1.71
N PRO A 93 8.18 -9.00 -2.59
CA PRO A 93 8.35 -10.45 -2.60
C PRO A 93 9.64 -10.86 -3.31
N SER A 94 10.79 -10.62 -2.66
CA SER A 94 12.10 -11.07 -3.16
C SER A 94 12.22 -12.59 -3.16
N VAL A 95 13.18 -13.13 -3.92
CA VAL A 95 13.42 -14.57 -4.07
C VAL A 95 13.73 -15.22 -2.71
N GLU A 96 14.52 -14.55 -1.87
CA GLU A 96 14.99 -15.04 -0.57
C GLU A 96 14.00 -14.76 0.57
N ARG A 97 12.87 -14.09 0.28
CA ARG A 97 11.92 -13.61 1.29
C ARG A 97 11.49 -14.72 2.25
N ASP A 98 11.03 -15.85 1.72
CA ASP A 98 10.40 -16.88 2.55
C ASP A 98 11.40 -17.60 3.47
N SER A 99 12.64 -17.82 3.01
CA SER A 99 13.69 -18.38 3.85
C SER A 99 14.10 -17.44 4.98
N GLU A 100 14.24 -16.14 4.67
CA GLU A 100 14.60 -15.15 5.69
C GLU A 100 13.48 -14.93 6.71
N LEU A 101 12.21 -14.92 6.26
CA LEU A 101 11.07 -14.85 7.15
C LEU A 101 10.99 -16.09 8.05
N ALA A 102 11.19 -17.30 7.53
CA ALA A 102 11.17 -18.50 8.35
C ALA A 102 12.25 -18.47 9.45
N ARG A 103 13.47 -18.00 9.11
CA ARG A 103 14.56 -17.80 10.07
C ARG A 103 14.20 -16.76 11.15
N ALA A 104 13.66 -15.61 10.73
CA ALA A 104 13.26 -14.54 11.65
C ALA A 104 12.12 -14.97 12.58
N HIS A 105 11.03 -15.54 12.03
CA HIS A 105 9.89 -16.03 12.81
C HIS A 105 10.29 -17.11 13.79
N LYS A 106 11.18 -18.04 13.41
CA LYS A 106 11.70 -19.05 14.35
C LYS A 106 12.33 -18.39 15.58
N THR A 107 13.21 -17.41 15.35
CA THR A 107 13.94 -16.72 16.42
C THR A 107 13.00 -15.90 17.31
N LEU A 108 12.04 -15.19 16.70
CA LEU A 108 11.08 -14.36 17.43
C LEU A 108 10.10 -15.21 18.25
N GLU A 109 9.57 -16.30 17.68
CA GLU A 109 8.61 -17.15 18.38
C GLU A 109 9.25 -17.97 19.51
N GLU A 110 10.54 -18.31 19.43
CA GLU A 110 11.31 -18.86 20.56
C GLU A 110 11.31 -17.93 21.79
N HIS A 111 11.14 -16.61 21.57
CA HIS A 111 11.05 -15.59 22.61
C HIS A 111 9.61 -15.10 22.84
N GLN A 112 8.60 -15.86 22.39
CA GLN A 112 7.18 -15.51 22.50
C GLN A 112 6.80 -14.18 21.82
N ILE A 113 7.54 -13.79 20.76
CA ILE A 113 7.24 -12.63 19.93
C ILE A 113 6.62 -13.11 18.61
N PHE A 114 5.39 -12.68 18.32
CA PHE A 114 4.67 -13.07 17.12
C PHE A 114 4.54 -11.90 16.14
N SER A 115 5.48 -11.81 15.20
CA SER A 115 5.49 -10.72 14.21
C SER A 115 4.51 -10.99 13.07
N ARG A 116 3.48 -10.13 12.92
CA ARG A 116 2.37 -10.28 11.96
C ARG A 116 2.03 -8.94 11.29
N GLY A 117 1.15 -8.99 10.28
CA GLY A 117 0.67 -7.84 9.53
C GLY A 117 1.53 -7.51 8.30
N ARG A 118 1.28 -6.36 7.68
CA ARG A 118 1.87 -5.97 6.39
C ARG A 118 3.40 -6.02 6.39
N PHE A 119 4.03 -5.41 7.39
CA PHE A 119 5.49 -5.37 7.53
C PHE A 119 6.02 -6.31 8.61
N GLY A 120 5.21 -6.73 9.57
CA GLY A 120 5.63 -7.76 10.53
C GLY A 120 5.68 -9.17 9.92
N GLY A 121 4.78 -9.47 8.99
CA GLY A 121 4.78 -10.72 8.22
C GLY A 121 5.46 -10.63 6.85
N TRP A 122 5.55 -9.43 6.26
CA TRP A 122 6.22 -9.15 4.98
C TRP A 122 5.73 -9.97 3.76
N LYS A 123 4.57 -10.61 3.85
CA LYS A 123 3.96 -11.35 2.73
C LYS A 123 2.90 -10.49 2.07
N TYR A 124 3.25 -9.86 0.95
CA TYR A 124 2.36 -8.96 0.22
C TYR A 124 0.99 -9.60 -0.08
N GLU A 125 0.99 -10.85 -0.51
CA GLU A 125 -0.18 -11.67 -0.79
C GLU A 125 -1.13 -11.83 0.40
N ALA A 126 -0.64 -11.64 1.63
CA ALA A 126 -1.39 -11.70 2.88
C ALA A 126 -1.35 -10.36 3.64
N SER A 127 -1.27 -9.21 2.95
CA SER A 127 -0.99 -7.91 3.59
C SER A 127 -2.06 -6.81 3.41
N ASN A 128 -3.23 -7.16 2.89
CA ASN A 128 -4.37 -6.25 2.83
C ASN A 128 -4.96 -6.02 4.24
N GLN A 129 -5.90 -5.08 4.35
CA GLN A 129 -6.47 -4.70 5.65
C GLN A 129 -7.17 -5.87 6.34
N ASP A 130 -8.02 -6.59 5.61
CA ASP A 130 -8.68 -7.82 6.05
C ASP A 130 -7.66 -8.89 6.43
N HIS A 131 -6.62 -9.08 5.61
CA HIS A 131 -5.58 -10.04 5.92
C HIS A 131 -4.85 -9.71 7.24
N CYS A 132 -4.41 -8.46 7.41
CA CYS A 132 -3.70 -8.05 8.62
C CYS A 132 -4.59 -8.16 9.87
N PHE A 133 -5.88 -7.85 9.73
CA PHE A 133 -6.86 -8.03 10.81
C PHE A 133 -6.98 -9.49 11.20
N ILE A 134 -7.16 -10.39 10.23
CA ILE A 134 -7.29 -11.83 10.47
C ILE A 134 -5.99 -12.40 11.05
N GLN A 135 -4.81 -11.96 10.62
CA GLN A 135 -3.55 -12.38 11.23
C GLN A 135 -3.49 -12.05 12.74
N GLY A 136 -3.98 -10.86 13.13
CA GLY A 136 -4.05 -10.46 14.53
C GLY A 136 -5.04 -11.31 15.34
N LYS A 137 -6.17 -11.68 14.75
CA LYS A 137 -7.14 -12.60 15.38
C LYS A 137 -6.55 -14.00 15.53
N GLU A 138 -6.04 -14.57 14.44
CA GLU A 138 -5.54 -15.95 14.40
C GLU A 138 -4.34 -16.17 15.33
N VAL A 139 -3.44 -15.19 15.48
CA VAL A 139 -2.33 -15.32 16.44
C VAL A 139 -2.82 -15.33 17.89
N VAL A 140 -3.88 -14.57 18.20
CA VAL A 140 -4.51 -14.59 19.53
C VAL A 140 -5.17 -15.95 19.80
N ASP A 141 -5.89 -16.52 18.83
CA ASP A 141 -6.48 -17.85 19.02
C ASP A 141 -5.41 -18.93 19.15
N ARG A 142 -4.30 -18.82 18.42
CA ARG A 142 -3.17 -19.74 18.58
C ARG A 142 -2.63 -19.73 20.00
N VAL A 143 -2.46 -18.54 20.58
CA VAL A 143 -1.92 -18.39 21.93
C VAL A 143 -2.92 -18.81 23.01
N LEU A 144 -4.20 -18.46 22.86
CA LEU A 144 -5.21 -18.67 23.91
C LEU A 144 -5.99 -19.99 23.79
N LEU A 145 -6.21 -20.45 22.56
CA LEU A 145 -7.10 -21.57 22.22
C LEU A 145 -6.37 -22.73 21.56
N ASN A 146 -5.06 -22.59 21.29
CA ASN A 146 -4.26 -23.55 20.55
C ASN A 146 -4.80 -23.83 19.12
N GLU A 147 -5.48 -22.85 18.51
CA GLU A 147 -5.96 -22.95 17.13
C GLU A 147 -4.85 -22.57 16.12
N PRO A 148 -4.71 -23.28 14.99
CA PRO A 148 -3.68 -22.95 14.02
C PRO A 148 -4.00 -21.67 13.24
N GLU A 149 -2.98 -20.84 12.99
CA GLU A 149 -3.04 -19.74 12.03
C GLU A 149 -3.20 -20.31 10.60
N ARG A 150 -4.22 -19.88 9.87
CA ARG A 150 -4.58 -20.44 8.55
C ARG A 150 -4.18 -19.51 7.42
N LEU A 151 -4.39 -18.21 7.60
CA LEU A 151 -4.12 -17.20 6.60
C LEU A 151 -2.61 -16.99 6.43
N TYR A 152 -1.88 -16.86 7.53
CA TYR A 152 -0.46 -16.53 7.51
C TYR A 152 0.39 -17.71 7.97
N LYS A 153 1.29 -18.17 7.09
CA LYS A 153 2.20 -19.28 7.35
C LYS A 153 3.62 -18.76 7.55
N THR A 154 4.19 -18.99 8.73
CA THR A 154 5.56 -18.58 9.08
C THR A 154 6.64 -19.44 8.43
N GLY A 155 6.30 -20.65 7.98
CA GLY A 155 7.28 -21.65 7.52
C GLY A 155 8.04 -22.35 8.65
N VAL A 156 7.72 -22.03 9.91
CA VAL A 156 8.24 -22.71 11.09
C VAL A 156 7.35 -23.94 11.37
N ALA A 157 7.95 -25.09 11.62
CA ALA A 157 7.19 -26.27 12.05
C ALA A 157 6.45 -25.96 13.36
N LEU A 158 5.15 -26.26 13.42
CA LEU A 158 4.36 -26.12 14.65
C LEU A 158 5.01 -26.98 15.73
N LYS A 159 5.59 -26.37 16.77
CA LYS A 159 5.94 -27.11 17.99
C LYS A 159 4.61 -27.55 18.62
N GLN A 160 4.28 -28.82 18.46
CA GLN A 160 3.26 -29.46 19.30
C GLN A 160 3.85 -29.56 20.70
N GLY A 161 3.37 -28.71 21.61
CA GLY A 161 3.60 -28.84 23.05
C GLY A 161 2.53 -29.73 23.66
#